data_AF-A0A077ZVM8-F1
#
_entry.id   AF-A0A077ZVM8-F1
#
_cell.length_a   1.000
_cell.length_b   1.000
_cell.length_c   1.000
_cell.angle_alpha   90.00
_cell.angle_beta   90.00
_cell.angle_gamma   90.00
#
_symmetry.space_group_name_H-M   'P 1'
#
loop_
_entity.id
_entity.type
_entity.pdbx_description
1 polymer ?
#
loop_
_entity_poly.entity_id
_entity_poly.type
_entity_poly.pdbx_seq_one_letter_code
_entity_poly.pdbx_strand_id
1 'polypeptide(L)'
;MVISAVTANSTPVVRDWSPNGLNSTQMTFIMTAIRSTIQGFQRGLYNNGNFKISDQCLQSSFNDNMLKVEEAISSANYFNMIAAASPIYQVAYNLQKSCNLNELSWMLMSVCEKGTCNVNQISANIVKNLFFITGSMNTIVELYVDGLKIKLNNLEQCESNFNEMGSEVGRIVRLLFGFNKNKIIDRSNFY
;
A
#
# COMPACT_ATOMS: atom_id res chain seq x y z
N MET A 1 41.28 -16.49 -40.39
CA MET A 1 40.33 -15.41 -40.06
C MET A 1 39.01 -16.10 -39.71
N VAL A 2 38.77 -16.31 -38.41
CA VAL A 2 37.57 -16.98 -37.90
C VAL A 2 36.60 -15.88 -37.49
N ILE A 3 35.48 -15.77 -38.18
CA ILE A 3 34.40 -14.85 -37.82
C ILE A 3 33.56 -15.57 -36.77
N SER A 4 33.82 -15.29 -35.50
CA SER A 4 32.93 -15.70 -34.42
C SER A 4 31.68 -14.82 -34.48
N ALA A 5 30.55 -15.40 -34.89
CA ALA A 5 29.25 -14.81 -34.69
C ALA A 5 28.98 -14.73 -33.19
N VAL A 6 28.98 -13.51 -32.64
CA VAL A 6 28.45 -13.24 -31.31
C VAL A 6 26.93 -13.36 -31.41
N THR A 7 26.38 -14.48 -30.96
CA THR A 7 24.94 -14.65 -30.81
C THR A 7 24.45 -13.68 -29.74
N ALA A 8 23.55 -12.79 -30.15
CA ALA A 8 22.95 -11.77 -29.31
C ALA A 8 22.12 -12.41 -28.18
N ASN A 9 22.52 -12.06 -26.96
CA ASN A 9 21.63 -11.59 -25.89
C ASN A 9 20.33 -12.41 -25.70
N SER A 10 20.39 -13.46 -24.88
CA SER A 10 19.20 -13.91 -24.16
C SER A 10 18.82 -12.83 -23.16
N THR A 11 17.94 -11.91 -23.57
CA THR A 11 17.25 -11.03 -22.61
C THR A 11 16.68 -11.92 -21.51
N PRO A 12 16.90 -11.58 -20.22
CA PRO A 12 16.33 -12.37 -19.14
C PRO A 12 14.82 -12.45 -19.39
N VAL A 13 14.31 -13.67 -19.54
CA VAL A 13 12.88 -13.93 -19.57
C VAL A 13 12.36 -13.39 -18.25
N VAL A 14 11.77 -12.20 -18.28
CA VAL A 14 11.01 -11.67 -17.15
C VAL A 14 9.93 -12.73 -16.94
N ARG A 15 10.05 -13.50 -15.86
CA ARG A 15 8.98 -14.43 -15.48
C ARG A 15 7.72 -13.60 -15.42
N ASP A 16 6.78 -13.93 -16.29
CA ASP A 16 5.45 -13.36 -16.24
C ASP A 16 4.93 -13.59 -14.82
N TRP A 17 4.84 -12.52 -14.05
CA TRP A 17 4.36 -12.57 -12.67
C TRP A 17 2.84 -12.77 -12.65
N SER A 18 2.21 -12.71 -13.83
CA SER A 18 0.78 -12.84 -14.12
C SER A 18 0.58 -13.83 -15.30
N PRO A 19 0.90 -15.14 -15.15
CA PRO A 19 0.96 -16.09 -16.29
C PRO A 19 -0.35 -16.27 -17.09
N ASN A 20 -1.47 -15.75 -16.58
CA ASN A 20 -2.80 -15.85 -17.17
C ASN A 20 -3.40 -14.47 -17.55
N GLY A 21 -2.62 -13.38 -17.43
CA GLY A 21 -3.11 -12.00 -17.53
C GLY A 21 -3.99 -11.60 -16.33
N LEU A 22 -3.87 -10.36 -15.88
CA LEU A 22 -4.72 -9.84 -14.83
C LEU A 22 -6.13 -9.53 -15.38
N ASN A 23 -7.13 -10.26 -14.89
CA ASN A 23 -8.52 -9.92 -15.19
C ASN A 23 -8.88 -8.57 -14.53
N SER A 24 -9.45 -7.62 -15.29
CA SER A 24 -9.87 -6.30 -14.80
C SER A 24 -10.72 -6.36 -13.51
N THR A 25 -11.52 -7.41 -13.34
CA THR A 25 -12.30 -7.62 -12.12
C THR A 25 -11.39 -7.93 -10.93
N GLN A 26 -10.41 -8.82 -11.09
CA GLN A 26 -9.45 -9.14 -10.03
C GLN A 26 -8.61 -7.93 -9.65
N MET A 27 -8.16 -7.16 -10.65
CA MET A 27 -7.42 -5.92 -10.42
C MET A 27 -8.24 -4.92 -9.61
N THR A 28 -9.53 -4.77 -9.94
CA THR A 28 -10.45 -3.91 -9.19
C THR A 28 -10.57 -4.34 -7.73
N PHE A 29 -10.74 -5.64 -7.46
CA PHE A 29 -10.78 -6.17 -6.10
C PHE A 29 -9.48 -5.90 -5.32
N ILE A 30 -8.32 -6.14 -5.93
CA ILE A 30 -7.02 -5.89 -5.31
C ILE A 30 -6.84 -4.42 -4.98
N MET A 31 -7.19 -3.53 -5.91
CA MET A 31 -7.01 -2.09 -5.73
C MET A 31 -7.99 -1.53 -4.70
N THR A 32 -9.23 -2.03 -4.69
CA THR A 32 -10.21 -1.76 -3.63
C THR A 32 -9.69 -2.21 -2.26
N ALA A 33 -9.11 -3.41 -2.16
CA ALA A 33 -8.54 -3.91 -0.91
C ALA A 33 -7.39 -3.00 -0.43
N ILE A 34 -6.40 -2.71 -1.28
CA ILE A 34 -5.27 -1.83 -0.94
C ILE A 34 -5.77 -0.45 -0.51
N ARG A 35 -6.68 0.15 -1.29
CA ARG A 35 -7.29 1.45 -0.99
C ARG A 35 -7.97 1.45 0.38
N SER A 36 -8.76 0.42 0.66
CA SER A 36 -9.51 0.28 1.90
C SER A 36 -8.58 0.09 3.09
N THR A 37 -7.52 -0.71 2.92
CA THR A 37 -6.46 -0.88 3.93
C THR A 37 -5.73 0.42 4.22
N ILE A 38 -5.35 1.22 3.21
CA ILE A 38 -4.70 2.52 3.43
C ILE A 38 -5.63 3.46 4.19
N GLN A 39 -6.91 3.54 3.79
CA GLN A 39 -7.90 4.36 4.48
C GLN A 39 -8.07 3.92 5.93
N GLY A 40 -8.24 2.62 6.15
CA GLY A 40 -8.32 2.01 7.47
C GLY A 40 -7.12 2.38 8.31
N PHE A 41 -5.92 2.13 7.79
CA PHE A 41 -4.66 2.42 8.45
C PHE A 41 -4.57 3.86 8.92
N GLN A 42 -4.92 4.82 8.06
CA GLN A 42 -4.94 6.24 8.43
C GLN A 42 -6.01 6.56 9.48
N ARG A 43 -7.20 5.95 9.42
CA ARG A 43 -8.23 6.09 10.48
C ARG A 43 -7.71 5.62 11.84
N GLY A 44 -7.08 4.44 11.87
CA GLY A 44 -6.50 3.87 13.08
C GLY A 44 -5.31 4.67 13.62
N LEU A 45 -4.43 5.11 12.72
CA LEU A 45 -3.24 5.90 13.04
C LEU A 45 -3.59 7.30 13.57
N TYR A 46 -4.56 7.98 12.96
CA TYR A 46 -5.01 9.31 13.41
C TYR A 46 -6.05 9.27 14.52
N ASN A 47 -6.55 8.08 14.89
CA ASN A 47 -7.70 7.93 15.77
C ASN A 47 -8.93 8.70 15.28
N ASN A 48 -9.15 8.73 13.97
CA ASN A 48 -10.23 9.49 13.35
C ASN A 48 -11.03 8.59 12.40
N GLY A 49 -12.17 8.08 12.89
CA GLY A 49 -13.07 7.24 12.09
C GLY A 49 -13.66 7.93 10.86
N ASN A 50 -13.70 9.26 10.85
CA ASN A 50 -14.22 10.05 9.74
C ASN A 50 -13.18 10.36 8.66
N PHE A 51 -11.93 9.92 8.85
CA PHE A 51 -10.89 10.12 7.85
C PHE A 51 -11.27 9.38 6.55
N LYS A 52 -11.20 10.10 5.43
CA LYS A 52 -11.43 9.58 4.08
C LYS A 52 -10.23 9.97 3.22
N ILE A 53 -9.68 8.99 2.52
CA ILE A 53 -8.69 9.25 1.47
C ILE A 53 -9.38 9.91 0.28
N SER A 54 -8.61 10.60 -0.55
CA SER A 54 -9.13 11.18 -1.78
C SER A 54 -9.81 10.12 -2.63
N ASP A 55 -10.94 10.47 -3.23
CA ASP A 55 -11.62 9.59 -4.16
C ASP A 55 -10.74 9.20 -5.34
N GLN A 56 -9.75 10.00 -5.69
CA GLN A 56 -8.80 9.72 -6.78
C GLN A 56 -7.73 8.67 -6.44
N CYS A 57 -7.62 8.23 -5.18
CA CYS A 57 -6.65 7.20 -4.78
C CYS A 57 -7.06 5.82 -5.32
N LEU A 58 -6.22 5.20 -6.15
CA LEU A 58 -6.42 3.84 -6.68
C LEU A 58 -7.78 3.63 -7.36
N GLN A 59 -8.22 4.60 -8.16
CA GLN A 59 -9.48 4.55 -8.91
C GLN A 59 -9.37 3.76 -10.22
N SER A 60 -10.46 3.64 -10.98
CA SER A 60 -10.50 2.93 -12.28
C SER A 60 -9.42 3.41 -13.26
N SER A 61 -9.11 4.71 -13.32
CA SER A 61 -8.02 5.24 -14.16
C SER A 61 -6.63 4.74 -13.74
N PHE A 62 -6.45 4.43 -12.44
CA PHE A 62 -5.27 3.76 -11.94
C PHE A 62 -5.23 2.31 -12.42
N ASN A 63 -6.35 1.59 -12.35
CA ASN A 63 -6.45 0.20 -12.83
C ASN A 63 -6.12 0.11 -14.32
N ASP A 64 -6.69 1.00 -15.13
CA ASP A 64 -6.45 1.04 -16.58
C ASP A 64 -4.99 1.33 -16.90
N ASN A 65 -4.37 2.26 -16.16
CA ASN A 65 -2.94 2.54 -16.31
C ASN A 65 -2.08 1.35 -15.84
N MET A 66 -2.47 0.64 -14.79
CA MET A 66 -1.75 -0.53 -14.29
C MET A 66 -1.81 -1.71 -15.27
N LEU A 67 -2.97 -1.96 -15.88
CA LEU A 67 -3.12 -2.96 -16.94
C LEU A 67 -2.27 -2.63 -18.17
N LYS A 68 -2.19 -1.35 -18.58
CA LYS A 68 -1.30 -0.91 -19.66
C LYS A 68 0.18 -1.13 -19.34
N VAL A 69 0.57 -0.97 -18.08
CA VAL A 69 1.94 -1.26 -17.63
C VAL A 69 2.21 -2.76 -17.65
N GLU A 70 1.27 -3.58 -17.19
CA GLU A 70 1.38 -5.04 -17.26
C GLU A 70 1.56 -5.52 -18.71
N GLU A 71 0.70 -5.07 -19.63
CA GLU A 71 0.74 -5.44 -21.05
C GLU A 71 2.08 -5.02 -21.71
N ALA A 72 2.59 -3.85 -21.34
CA ALA A 72 3.89 -3.39 -21.84
C ALA A 72 5.06 -4.21 -21.29
N ILE A 73 5.01 -4.66 -20.04
CA ILE A 73 6.05 -5.49 -19.42
C ILE A 73 5.99 -6.92 -19.98
N SER A 74 4.78 -7.50 -20.10
CA SER A 74 4.59 -8.87 -20.58
C SER A 74 4.95 -9.03 -22.06
N SER A 75 4.75 -7.98 -22.86
CA SER A 75 5.12 -8.00 -24.29
C SER A 75 6.63 -8.00 -24.56
N ALA A 76 7.49 -7.80 -23.54
CA ALA A 76 8.96 -7.80 -23.63
C ALA A 76 9.54 -6.95 -24.78
N ASN A 77 8.78 -5.97 -25.28
CA ASN A 77 9.14 -5.13 -26.40
C ASN A 77 9.57 -3.74 -25.91
N TYR A 78 10.78 -3.32 -26.28
CA TYR A 78 11.38 -2.05 -25.86
C TYR A 78 10.49 -0.82 -26.16
N PHE A 79 9.79 -0.79 -27.30
CA PHE A 79 8.90 0.31 -27.64
C PHE A 79 7.65 0.36 -26.76
N ASN A 80 7.13 -0.80 -26.36
CA ASN A 80 6.00 -0.88 -25.43
C ASN A 80 6.41 -0.45 -24.02
N MET A 81 7.63 -0.76 -23.58
CA MET A 81 8.17 -0.27 -22.31
C MET A 81 8.31 1.26 -22.28
N ILE A 82 8.72 1.89 -23.39
CA ILE A 82 8.75 3.36 -23.49
C ILE A 82 7.32 3.94 -23.44
N ALA A 83 6.37 3.31 -24.14
CA ALA A 83 4.97 3.73 -24.11
C ALA A 83 4.35 3.61 -22.70
N ALA A 84 4.83 2.68 -21.87
CA ALA A 84 4.42 2.52 -20.48
C ALA A 84 5.01 3.55 -19.51
N ALA A 85 5.98 4.38 -19.92
CA ALA A 85 6.58 5.39 -19.05
C ALA A 85 5.55 6.42 -18.52
N SER A 86 4.62 6.85 -19.37
CA SER A 86 3.54 7.79 -18.96
C SER A 86 2.56 7.16 -17.98
N PRO A 87 2.01 5.95 -18.23
CA PRO A 87 1.24 5.19 -17.25
C PRO A 87 1.97 4.96 -15.91
N ILE A 88 3.26 4.61 -15.93
CA ILE A 88 4.07 4.44 -14.70
C ILE A 88 4.15 5.76 -13.93
N TYR A 89 4.41 6.86 -14.61
CA TYR A 89 4.46 8.17 -13.98
C TYR A 89 3.11 8.57 -13.37
N GLN A 90 1.99 8.30 -14.08
CA GLN A 90 0.65 8.56 -13.56
C GLN A 90 0.31 7.67 -12.35
N VAL A 91 0.73 6.40 -12.37
CA VAL A 91 0.61 5.49 -11.22
C VAL A 91 1.39 6.03 -10.03
N ALA A 92 2.65 6.41 -10.20
CA ALA A 92 3.47 6.98 -9.14
C ALA A 92 2.90 8.30 -8.61
N TYR A 93 2.44 9.19 -9.50
CA TYR A 93 1.83 10.46 -9.13
C TYR A 93 0.52 10.26 -8.35
N ASN A 94 -0.36 9.35 -8.78
CA ASN A 94 -1.60 9.04 -8.07
C ASN A 94 -1.33 8.42 -6.69
N LEU A 95 -0.33 7.54 -6.55
CA LEU A 95 0.08 7.01 -5.25
C LEU A 95 0.61 8.12 -4.33
N GLN A 96 1.39 9.04 -4.87
CA GLN A 96 2.02 10.10 -4.08
C GLN A 96 1.02 11.18 -3.66
N LYS A 97 0.24 11.72 -4.60
CA LYS A 97 -0.70 12.81 -4.35
C LYS A 97 -2.06 12.34 -3.87
N SER A 98 -2.66 11.36 -4.52
CA SER A 98 -4.07 11.00 -4.26
C SER A 98 -4.20 10.13 -3.01
N CYS A 99 -3.25 9.22 -2.75
CA CYS A 99 -3.26 8.37 -1.56
C CYS A 99 -2.54 8.96 -0.34
N ASN A 100 -1.92 10.13 -0.50
CA ASN A 100 -1.19 10.86 0.53
C ASN A 100 -0.12 10.01 1.29
N LEU A 101 0.49 9.05 0.59
CA LEU A 101 1.47 8.13 1.18
C LEU A 101 2.77 8.82 1.56
N ASN A 102 3.12 9.92 0.87
CA ASN A 102 4.34 10.66 1.15
C ASN A 102 4.23 11.44 2.47
N GLU A 103 3.08 12.08 2.73
CA GLU A 103 2.83 12.71 4.03
C GLU A 103 2.77 11.64 5.12
N LEU A 104 2.08 10.52 4.87
CA LEU A 104 2.02 9.40 5.83
C LEU A 104 3.42 8.89 6.22
N SER A 105 4.28 8.65 5.24
CA SER A 105 5.65 8.18 5.45
C SER A 105 6.47 9.21 6.22
N TRP A 106 6.36 10.49 5.84
CA TRP A 106 7.02 11.58 6.54
C TRP A 106 6.59 11.68 8.00
N MET A 107 5.29 11.58 8.28
CA MET A 107 4.75 11.63 9.63
C MET A 107 5.28 10.47 10.49
N LEU A 108 5.29 9.26 9.95
CA LEU A 108 5.84 8.09 10.65
C LEU A 108 7.34 8.26 10.94
N MET A 109 8.13 8.76 9.99
CA MET A 109 9.55 9.06 10.21
C MET A 109 9.76 10.15 11.27
N SER A 110 9.00 11.24 11.20
CA SER A 110 9.12 12.37 12.15
C SER A 110 8.82 11.98 13.60
N VAL A 111 7.93 10.99 13.80
CA VAL A 111 7.64 10.46 15.13
C VAL A 111 8.86 9.72 15.67
N CYS A 112 9.55 8.94 14.83
CA CYS A 112 10.81 8.32 15.22
C CYS A 112 11.92 9.31 15.55
N GLU A 113 12.05 10.40 14.78
CA GLU A 113 13.06 11.43 15.03
C GLU A 113 12.88 12.14 16.38
N LYS A 114 11.64 12.22 16.90
CA LYS A 114 11.37 12.76 18.25
C LYS A 114 11.69 11.78 19.38
N GLY A 115 12.35 10.65 19.08
CA GLY A 115 12.85 9.70 20.07
C GLY A 115 11.85 8.63 20.51
N THR A 116 10.65 8.58 19.92
CA THR A 116 9.64 7.57 20.28
C THR A 116 9.84 6.20 19.65
N CYS A 117 10.82 6.06 18.76
CA CYS A 117 11.22 4.78 18.16
C CYS A 117 12.40 4.12 18.87
N ASN A 118 12.77 4.57 20.08
CA ASN A 118 13.70 3.83 20.94
C ASN A 118 13.04 2.52 21.42
N VAL A 119 13.76 1.39 21.34
CA VAL A 119 13.31 0.07 21.79
C VAL A 119 12.71 0.08 23.20
N ASN A 120 13.30 0.81 24.15
CA ASN A 120 12.82 0.92 25.53
C ASN A 120 11.47 1.65 25.62
N GLN A 121 11.24 2.65 24.78
CA GLN A 121 9.95 3.36 24.74
C GLN A 121 8.89 2.51 24.04
N ILE A 122 9.25 1.82 22.96
CA ILE A 122 8.36 0.87 22.28
C ILE A 122 7.95 -0.25 23.24
N SER A 123 8.90 -0.84 23.98
CA SER A 123 8.59 -1.90 24.96
C SER A 123 7.70 -1.40 26.08
N ALA A 124 7.94 -0.19 26.61
CA ALA A 124 7.07 0.42 27.61
C ALA A 124 5.66 0.67 27.07
N ASN A 125 5.54 1.13 25.82
CA ASN A 125 4.26 1.33 25.14
C ASN A 125 3.52 0.00 24.88
N ILE A 126 4.24 -1.07 24.52
CA ILE A 126 3.68 -2.42 24.37
C ILE A 126 3.07 -2.87 25.69
N VAL A 127 3.84 -2.84 26.78
CA VAL A 127 3.35 -3.29 28.10
C VAL A 127 2.16 -2.46 28.54
N LYS A 128 2.21 -1.14 28.36
CA LYS A 128 1.10 -0.23 28.70
C LYS A 128 -0.17 -0.52 27.92
N ASN A 129 -0.06 -0.94 26.66
CA ASN A 129 -1.19 -1.13 25.76
C ASN A 129 -1.42 -2.61 25.38
N LEU A 130 -0.88 -3.55 26.15
CA LEU A 130 -0.85 -4.97 25.80
C LEU A 130 -2.25 -5.50 25.46
N PHE A 131 -3.24 -5.21 26.30
CA PHE A 131 -4.62 -5.65 26.08
C PHE A 131 -5.24 -5.07 24.79
N PHE A 132 -4.96 -3.80 24.48
CA PHE A 132 -5.44 -3.18 23.25
C PHE A 132 -4.78 -3.81 22.02
N ILE A 133 -3.46 -4.04 22.08
CA ILE A 133 -2.71 -4.67 20.98
C ILE A 133 -3.20 -6.10 20.74
N THR A 134 -3.38 -6.89 21.80
CA THR A 134 -3.90 -8.26 21.69
C THR A 134 -5.32 -8.27 21.12
N GLY A 135 -6.19 -7.35 21.57
CA GLY A 135 -7.53 -7.20 21.01
C GLY A 135 -7.51 -6.90 19.52
N SER A 136 -6.71 -5.91 19.10
CA SER A 136 -6.51 -5.57 17.69
C SER A 136 -5.97 -6.74 16.87
N MET A 137 -5.03 -7.52 17.40
CA MET A 137 -4.50 -8.71 16.73
C MET A 137 -5.55 -9.80 16.56
N ASN A 138 -6.40 -10.03 17.57
CA ASN A 138 -7.49 -10.99 17.46
C ASN A 138 -8.49 -10.58 16.37
N THR A 139 -8.87 -9.30 16.30
CA THR A 139 -9.71 -8.77 15.24
C THR A 139 -9.06 -8.95 13.86
N ILE A 140 -7.75 -8.67 13.72
CA ILE A 140 -7.03 -8.90 12.45
C ILE A 140 -7.07 -10.37 12.05
N VAL A 141 -6.86 -11.29 13.00
CA VAL A 141 -6.90 -12.73 12.74
C VAL A 141 -8.29 -13.19 12.34
N GLU A 142 -9.34 -12.74 13.03
CA GLU A 142 -10.74 -13.01 12.69
C GLU A 142 -11.06 -12.52 11.26
N LEU A 143 -10.72 -11.27 10.96
CA LEU A 143 -10.89 -10.69 9.63
C LEU A 143 -10.06 -11.38 8.56
N TYR A 144 -8.90 -11.93 8.88
CA TYR A 144 -8.09 -12.70 7.93
C TYR A 144 -8.71 -14.08 7.67
N VAL A 145 -9.13 -14.80 8.71
CA VAL A 145 -9.76 -16.12 8.60
C VAL A 145 -11.08 -16.03 7.84
N ASP A 146 -11.88 -15.01 8.10
CA ASP A 146 -13.12 -14.75 7.36
C ASP A 146 -12.86 -14.06 6.02
N GLY A 147 -11.79 -13.28 5.92
CA GLY A 147 -11.33 -12.62 4.71
C GLY A 147 -10.91 -13.60 3.61
N LEU A 148 -10.29 -14.72 3.97
CA LEU A 148 -9.99 -15.83 3.05
C LEU A 148 -11.25 -16.46 2.43
N LYS A 149 -12.43 -16.23 3.01
CA LYS A 149 -13.71 -16.69 2.49
C LYS A 149 -14.41 -15.64 1.62
N ILE A 150 -13.86 -14.42 1.49
CA ILE A 150 -14.43 -13.37 0.64
C ILE A 150 -14.40 -13.88 -0.79
N LYS A 151 -15.59 -14.18 -1.31
CA LYS A 151 -15.77 -14.45 -2.73
C LYS A 151 -15.52 -13.15 -3.50
N LEU A 152 -14.83 -13.23 -4.63
CA LEU A 152 -14.53 -12.13 -5.56
C LEU A 152 -15.79 -11.53 -6.24
N ASN A 153 -16.92 -11.51 -5.54
CA ASN A 153 -18.20 -11.01 -6.01
C ASN A 153 -18.85 -10.00 -5.03
N ASN A 154 -18.27 -9.80 -3.83
CA ASN A 154 -18.78 -8.82 -2.86
C ASN A 154 -17.73 -7.74 -2.56
N LEU A 155 -17.78 -6.67 -3.33
CA LEU A 155 -16.83 -5.56 -3.25
C LEU A 155 -17.02 -4.73 -1.97
N GLU A 156 -18.26 -4.57 -1.50
CA GLU A 156 -18.57 -3.85 -0.25
C GLU A 156 -18.01 -4.57 0.98
N GLN A 157 -18.15 -5.90 1.04
CA GLN A 157 -17.57 -6.71 2.11
C GLN A 157 -16.03 -6.67 2.07
N CYS A 158 -15.44 -6.66 0.87
CA CYS A 158 -14.01 -6.44 0.69
C CYS A 158 -13.59 -5.08 1.28
N GLU A 159 -14.27 -4.00 0.91
CA GLU A 159 -14.00 -2.65 1.43
C GLU A 159 -14.08 -2.60 2.96
N SER A 160 -15.16 -3.12 3.53
CA SER A 160 -15.37 -3.11 4.98
C SER A 160 -14.26 -3.87 5.72
N ASN A 161 -13.98 -5.11 5.32
CA ASN A 161 -13.01 -5.96 6.01
C ASN A 161 -11.59 -5.40 5.93
N PHE A 162 -11.18 -4.94 4.75
CA PHE A 162 -9.83 -4.36 4.59
C PHE A 162 -9.72 -2.98 5.24
N ASN A 163 -10.81 -2.20 5.32
CA ASN A 163 -10.82 -0.97 6.11
C ASN A 163 -10.66 -1.24 7.61
N GLU A 164 -11.38 -2.23 8.14
CA GLU A 164 -11.30 -2.59 9.54
C GLU A 164 -9.91 -3.17 9.88
N MET A 165 -9.39 -4.09 9.07
CA MET A 165 -8.05 -4.62 9.22
C MET A 165 -7.00 -3.50 9.19
N GLY A 166 -7.09 -2.59 8.22
CA GLY A 166 -6.23 -1.42 8.17
C GLY A 166 -6.31 -0.59 9.45
N SER A 167 -7.52 -0.32 9.95
CA SER A 167 -7.75 0.45 11.18
C SER A 167 -7.10 -0.17 12.41
N GLU A 168 -7.20 -1.49 12.57
CA GLU A 168 -6.54 -2.19 13.67
C GLU A 168 -5.01 -2.14 13.55
N VAL A 169 -4.45 -2.31 12.34
CA VAL A 169 -3.00 -2.14 12.11
C VAL A 169 -2.55 -0.71 12.43
N GLY A 170 -3.28 0.29 11.96
CA GLY A 170 -3.00 1.70 12.25
C GLY A 170 -3.07 2.02 13.74
N ARG A 171 -4.02 1.41 14.45
CA ARG A 171 -4.13 1.52 15.92
C ARG A 171 -2.91 0.90 16.61
N ILE A 172 -2.48 -0.29 16.21
CA ILE A 172 -1.28 -0.93 16.77
C ILE A 172 -0.07 -0.03 16.57
N VAL A 173 0.19 0.44 15.34
CA VAL A 173 1.31 1.35 15.04
C VAL A 173 1.22 2.61 15.89
N ARG A 174 0.03 3.21 16.03
CA ARG A 174 -0.16 4.38 16.89
C ARG A 174 0.22 4.11 18.35
N LEU A 175 -0.20 2.97 18.89
CA LEU A 175 0.07 2.59 20.28
C LEU A 175 1.55 2.28 20.50
N LEU A 176 2.18 1.53 19.59
CA LEU A 176 3.60 1.15 19.68
C LEU A 176 4.52 2.37 19.71
N PHE A 177 4.31 3.30 18.77
CA PHE A 177 5.18 4.47 18.61
C PHE A 177 4.70 5.72 19.37
N GLY A 178 3.61 5.60 20.13
CA GLY A 178 2.99 6.73 20.81
C GLY A 178 2.61 7.87 19.85
N PHE A 179 2.19 7.52 18.63
CA PHE A 179 1.92 8.47 17.56
C PHE A 179 0.88 9.50 18.01
N ASN A 180 1.21 10.79 17.80
CA ASN A 180 0.30 11.90 18.06
C ASN A 180 0.45 12.92 16.94
N LYS A 181 -0.65 13.14 16.20
CA LYS A 181 -0.66 14.07 15.06
C LYS A 181 -0.17 15.47 15.41
N ASN A 182 -0.46 15.94 16.63
CA ASN A 182 -0.06 17.28 17.08
C ASN A 182 1.42 17.40 17.40
N LYS A 183 2.14 16.28 17.47
CA LYS A 183 3.58 16.21 17.77
C LYS A 183 4.43 16.01 16.51
N ILE A 184 3.88 16.14 15.32
CA ILE A 184 4.63 15.93 14.06
C ILE A 184 5.54 17.14 13.79
N ILE A 185 6.72 16.92 13.22
CA ILE A 185 7.60 18.03 12.78
C ILE A 185 7.03 18.58 11.48
N ASP A 186 6.73 19.88 11.46
CA ASP A 186 6.24 20.53 10.25
C ASP A 186 7.29 20.42 9.14
N ARG A 187 6.84 19.98 7.97
CA ARG A 187 7.66 19.71 6.79
C ARG A 187 8.29 20.98 6.24
N SER A 188 7.73 22.15 6.57
CA SER A 188 8.28 23.47 6.26
C SER A 188 9.66 23.74 6.87
N ASN A 189 10.06 23.02 7.93
CA ASN A 189 11.37 23.22 8.57
C ASN A 189 12.54 22.51 7.87
N PHE A 190 12.29 21.78 6.78
CA PHE A 190 13.30 21.00 6.05
C PHE A 190 13.57 21.51 4.62
N TYR A 191 12.89 22.59 4.19
CA TYR A 191 13.09 23.23 2.88
C TYR A 191 13.47 24.69 3.03
#